data_AF-A0A7W0I4N9-F1
#
_entry.id   AF-A0A7W0I4N9-F1
#
_cell.length_a   1.000
_cell.length_b   1.000
_cell.length_c   1.000
_cell.angle_alpha   90.00
_cell.angle_beta   90.00
_cell.angle_gamma   90.00
#
_symmetry.space_group_name_H-M   'P 1'
#
loop_
_entity.id
_entity.type
_entity.pdbx_description
1 polymer ?
#
loop_
_entity_poly.entity_id
_entity_poly.type
_entity_poly.pdbx_seq_one_letter_code
_entity_poly.pdbx_strand_id
1 'polypeptide(L)'
;MGQTAGFNWPFVIDFHVLHKLTANKQQGEVIILKIFMCIWTVVLLLSASCLPVSAADGAEAFDIQKGEVVKIIPHSAQLQSEVEKWLAAIEGPVGSMNIEPDSGIAIKIELAPPLKINNPWLKGTVTQVVLFVSQSDTYTPKLLVFTQENNMIAMTLKYDLHTFFIRNNLYHPQLNLSMPN
;
A
#
# COMPACT_ATOMS: atom_id res chain seq x y z
N MET A 1 -39.05 -8.30 98.84
CA MET A 1 -38.41 -9.54 98.34
C MET A 1 -39.11 -9.94 97.05
N GLY A 2 -38.36 -10.10 95.95
CA GLY A 2 -38.87 -10.54 94.63
C GLY A 2 -38.24 -9.76 93.46
N GLN A 3 -37.10 -10.22 92.95
CA GLN A 3 -36.56 -9.85 91.64
C GLN A 3 -37.35 -10.56 90.52
N THR A 4 -37.60 -9.87 89.41
CA THR A 4 -37.68 -10.49 88.07
C THR A 4 -37.02 -9.57 87.05
N ALA A 5 -35.94 -10.09 86.42
CA ALA A 5 -35.34 -9.63 85.17
C ALA A 5 -36.43 -9.58 84.06
N GLY A 6 -36.42 -8.70 83.05
CA GLY A 6 -35.32 -8.32 82.16
C GLY A 6 -35.53 -9.03 80.82
N PHE A 7 -35.93 -8.30 79.77
CA PHE A 7 -35.58 -8.63 78.37
C PHE A 7 -35.90 -7.47 77.43
N ASN A 8 -34.86 -6.79 76.95
CA ASN A 8 -34.91 -5.81 75.87
C ASN A 8 -34.25 -6.47 74.64
N TRP A 9 -35.02 -6.72 73.58
CA TRP A 9 -34.51 -7.30 72.34
C TRP A 9 -33.94 -6.20 71.44
N PRO A 10 -32.66 -6.23 71.03
CA PRO A 10 -32.13 -5.22 70.12
C PRO A 10 -31.79 -5.81 68.75
N PHE A 11 -32.69 -6.54 68.07
CA PHE A 11 -32.41 -6.98 66.69
C PHE A 11 -33.67 -7.08 65.84
N VAL A 12 -34.08 -5.96 65.23
CA VAL A 12 -34.83 -5.99 63.96
C VAL A 12 -33.84 -5.58 62.89
N ILE A 13 -33.29 -6.54 62.15
CA ILE A 13 -32.45 -6.24 61.00
C ILE A 13 -33.38 -5.81 59.87
N ASP A 14 -33.27 -4.55 59.46
CA ASP A 14 -34.09 -3.95 58.40
C ASP A 14 -33.80 -4.64 57.05
N PHE A 15 -34.75 -5.43 56.57
CA PHE A 15 -34.67 -6.16 55.30
C PHE A 15 -34.51 -5.22 54.10
N HIS A 16 -34.91 -3.95 54.23
CA HIS A 16 -34.76 -2.91 53.22
C HIS A 16 -33.29 -2.49 53.03
N VAL A 17 -32.48 -2.57 54.10
CA VAL A 17 -31.03 -2.28 54.03
C VAL A 17 -30.27 -3.44 53.39
N LEU A 18 -30.62 -4.68 53.73
CA LEU A 18 -30.00 -5.88 53.13
C LEU A 18 -30.27 -6.00 51.63
N HIS A 19 -31.48 -5.65 51.16
CA HIS A 19 -31.81 -5.68 49.72
C HIS A 19 -31.03 -4.63 48.91
N LYS A 20 -30.72 -3.47 49.49
CA LYS A 20 -29.91 -2.43 48.83
C LYS A 20 -28.43 -2.82 48.71
N LEU A 21 -27.89 -3.57 49.68
CA LEU A 21 -26.49 -4.01 49.67
C LEU A 21 -26.23 -5.10 48.63
N THR A 22 -27.16 -6.03 48.42
CA THR A 22 -27.05 -7.08 47.38
C THR A 22 -27.19 -6.53 45.97
N ALA A 23 -28.05 -5.54 45.74
CA ALA A 23 -28.20 -4.90 44.42
C ALA A 23 -26.95 -4.11 43.97
N ASN A 24 -26.28 -3.42 44.91
CA ASN A 24 -25.10 -2.60 44.60
C ASN A 24 -23.85 -3.45 44.27
N LYS A 25 -23.69 -4.60 44.93
CA LYS A 25 -22.59 -5.55 44.63
C LYS A 25 -22.72 -6.16 43.23
N GLN A 26 -23.95 -6.51 42.81
CA GLN A 26 -24.22 -7.04 41.47
C GLN A 26 -24.04 -5.98 40.36
N GLN A 27 -24.35 -4.71 40.64
CA GLN A 27 -24.07 -3.62 39.68
C GLN A 27 -22.58 -3.35 39.49
N GLY A 28 -21.77 -3.43 40.54
CA GLY A 28 -20.32 -3.25 40.46
C GLY A 28 -19.62 -4.29 39.57
N GLU A 29 -19.96 -5.57 39.72
CA GLU A 29 -19.35 -6.65 38.92
C GLU A 29 -19.67 -6.56 37.42
N VAL A 30 -20.91 -6.18 37.08
CA VAL A 30 -21.32 -5.99 35.67
C VAL A 30 -20.61 -4.81 35.04
N ILE A 31 -20.39 -3.73 35.80
CA ILE A 31 -19.65 -2.55 35.33
C ILE A 31 -18.18 -2.91 35.08
N ILE A 32 -17.56 -3.66 36.00
CA ILE A 32 -16.17 -4.12 35.87
C ILE A 32 -16.01 -5.01 34.62
N LEU A 33 -16.92 -5.97 34.41
CA LEU A 33 -16.88 -6.86 33.24
C LEU A 33 -17.05 -6.10 31.92
N LYS A 34 -17.93 -5.09 31.88
CA LYS A 34 -18.10 -4.19 30.72
C LYS A 34 -16.85 -3.37 30.44
N ILE A 35 -16.19 -2.85 31.46
CA ILE A 35 -14.94 -2.10 31.32
C ILE A 35 -13.82 -2.99 30.76
N PHE A 36 -13.68 -4.22 31.26
CA PHE A 36 -12.73 -5.19 30.70
C PHE A 36 -13.03 -5.54 29.24
N MET A 37 -14.31 -5.72 28.89
CA MET A 37 -14.73 -5.97 27.51
C MET A 37 -14.40 -4.79 26.58
N CYS A 38 -14.65 -3.55 27.04
CA CYS A 38 -14.31 -2.35 26.29
C CYS A 38 -12.81 -2.19 26.10
N ILE A 39 -12.01 -2.43 27.15
CA ILE A 39 -10.54 -2.36 27.08
C ILE A 39 -10.00 -3.43 26.12
N TRP A 40 -10.52 -4.66 26.17
CA TRP A 40 -10.14 -5.72 25.22
C TRP A 40 -10.47 -5.32 23.78
N THR A 41 -11.67 -4.77 23.55
CA THR A 41 -12.10 -4.34 22.21
C THR A 41 -11.18 -3.23 21.66
N VAL A 42 -10.81 -2.27 22.50
CA VAL A 42 -9.88 -1.18 22.14
C VAL A 42 -8.47 -1.71 21.88
N VAL A 43 -7.97 -2.65 22.69
CA VAL A 43 -6.67 -3.31 22.48
C VAL A 43 -6.66 -4.13 21.18
N LEU A 44 -7.78 -4.80 20.83
CA LEU A 44 -7.92 -5.52 19.58
C LEU A 44 -7.88 -4.57 18.36
N LEU A 45 -8.53 -3.40 18.48
CA LEU A 45 -8.55 -2.35 17.45
C LEU A 45 -7.19 -1.68 17.24
N LEU A 46 -6.35 -1.56 18.28
CA LEU A 46 -5.00 -0.98 18.15
C LEU A 46 -3.98 -1.90 17.45
N SER A 47 -4.27 -3.20 17.33
CA SER A 47 -3.38 -4.16 16.68
C SER A 47 -3.56 -4.21 15.15
N ALA A 48 -4.56 -3.50 14.62
CA ALA A 48 -4.81 -3.41 13.19
C ALA A 48 -3.91 -2.34 12.53
N SER A 49 -2.83 -2.85 11.94
CA SER A 49 -2.03 -2.29 10.84
C SER A 49 -1.15 -1.06 11.09
N CYS A 50 0.10 -1.33 11.49
CA CYS A 50 1.22 -0.72 10.78
C CYS A 50 1.89 -1.83 9.98
N LEU A 51 1.50 -2.00 8.71
CA LEU A 51 2.30 -2.77 7.78
C LEU A 51 3.51 -1.91 7.42
N PRO A 52 4.75 -2.42 7.52
CA PRO A 52 5.88 -1.73 6.93
C PRO A 52 5.62 -1.65 5.42
N VAL A 53 5.36 -0.43 4.92
CA VAL A 53 5.61 -0.11 3.51
C VAL A 53 7.12 -0.25 3.35
N SER A 54 7.55 -1.45 2.97
CA SER A 54 8.86 -1.60 2.37
C SER A 54 8.85 -0.66 1.17
N ALA A 55 9.82 0.25 1.07
CA ALA A 55 10.15 0.82 -0.23
C ALA A 55 10.19 -0.36 -1.20
N ALA A 56 9.36 -0.33 -2.24
CA ALA A 56 9.14 -1.48 -3.08
C ALA A 56 10.46 -1.84 -3.76
N ASP A 57 11.18 -2.81 -3.19
CA ASP A 57 12.35 -3.41 -3.78
C ASP A 57 11.88 -4.20 -5.01
N GLY A 58 11.76 -3.53 -6.15
CA GLY A 58 11.32 -4.14 -7.41
C GLY A 58 10.48 -3.20 -8.26
N ALA A 59 9.38 -3.73 -8.77
CA ALA A 59 8.45 -2.98 -9.60
C ALA A 59 6.99 -3.19 -9.19
N GLU A 60 6.20 -2.14 -9.40
CA GLU A 60 4.77 -2.10 -9.19
C GLU A 60 4.10 -1.78 -10.52
N ALA A 61 3.22 -2.66 -10.99
CA ALA A 61 2.37 -2.40 -12.14
C ALA A 61 1.00 -1.92 -11.67
N PHE A 62 0.60 -0.78 -12.20
CA PHE A 62 -0.66 -0.10 -11.89
C PHE A 62 -1.58 -0.17 -13.10
N ASP A 63 -2.85 -0.47 -12.86
CA ASP A 63 -3.91 -0.23 -13.84
C ASP A 63 -4.29 1.24 -13.75
N ILE A 64 -4.03 1.99 -14.82
CA ILE A 64 -4.17 3.46 -14.82
C ILE A 64 -5.64 3.87 -14.64
N GLN A 65 -6.58 3.11 -15.21
CA GLN A 65 -8.00 3.43 -15.11
C GLN A 65 -8.53 3.18 -13.70
N LYS A 66 -8.07 2.11 -13.06
CA LYS A 66 -8.53 1.73 -11.72
C LYS A 66 -7.78 2.46 -10.61
N GLY A 67 -6.58 2.98 -10.90
CA GLY A 67 -5.72 3.63 -9.92
C GLY A 67 -5.18 2.69 -8.85
N GLU A 68 -5.03 1.41 -9.16
CA GLU A 68 -4.61 0.38 -8.20
C GLU A 68 -3.42 -0.46 -8.71
N VAL A 69 -2.62 -0.98 -7.77
CA VAL A 69 -1.55 -1.93 -8.07
C VAL A 69 -2.18 -3.27 -8.45
N VAL A 70 -1.96 -3.72 -9.68
CA VAL A 70 -2.42 -5.03 -10.17
C VAL A 70 -1.33 -6.09 -10.07
N LYS A 71 -0.06 -5.69 -9.93
CA LYS A 71 1.05 -6.63 -9.80
C LYS A 71 2.25 -6.03 -9.08
N ILE A 72 2.89 -6.84 -8.25
CA ILE A 72 4.22 -6.60 -7.72
C ILE A 72 5.19 -7.58 -8.42
N ILE A 73 6.28 -7.06 -8.94
CA ILE A 73 7.38 -7.81 -9.54
C ILE A 73 8.58 -7.65 -8.61
N PRO A 74 9.12 -8.75 -8.05
CA PRO A 74 10.25 -8.66 -7.13
C PRO A 74 11.50 -8.14 -7.84
N HIS A 75 12.32 -7.41 -7.10
CA HIS A 75 13.64 -7.02 -7.58
C HIS A 75 14.45 -8.23 -8.03
N SER A 76 15.07 -8.13 -9.21
CA SER A 76 15.96 -9.15 -9.76
C SER A 76 16.95 -8.55 -10.74
N ALA A 77 18.09 -9.22 -10.93
CA ALA A 77 19.06 -8.86 -11.97
C ALA A 77 18.43 -8.87 -13.37
N GLN A 78 17.44 -9.75 -13.59
CA GLN A 78 16.69 -9.81 -14.84
C GLN A 78 15.85 -8.55 -15.05
N LEU A 79 15.11 -8.10 -14.02
CA LEU A 79 14.34 -6.86 -14.09
C LEU A 79 15.24 -5.65 -14.38
N GLN A 80 16.38 -5.55 -13.68
CA GLN A 80 17.37 -4.50 -13.95
C GLN A 80 17.89 -4.53 -15.39
N SER A 81 18.26 -5.70 -15.89
CA SER A 81 18.76 -5.86 -17.27
C SER A 81 17.70 -5.50 -18.31
N GLU A 82 16.41 -5.76 -18.06
CA GLU A 82 15.35 -5.28 -18.96
C GLU A 82 15.26 -3.74 -18.96
N VAL A 83 15.38 -3.09 -17.80
CA VAL A 83 15.38 -1.63 -17.73
C VAL A 83 16.61 -1.02 -18.42
N GLU A 84 17.79 -1.63 -18.30
CA GLU A 84 18.98 -1.22 -19.05
C GLU A 84 18.74 -1.22 -20.56
N LYS A 85 18.09 -2.27 -21.08
CA LYS A 85 17.73 -2.35 -22.50
C LYS A 85 16.73 -1.28 -22.90
N TRP A 86 15.73 -0.99 -22.06
CA TRP A 86 14.77 0.08 -22.33
C TRP A 86 15.47 1.45 -22.40
N LEU A 87 16.35 1.74 -21.45
CA LEU A 87 17.12 3.00 -21.42
C LEU A 87 18.09 3.12 -22.60
N ALA A 88 18.63 2.00 -23.09
CA ALA A 88 19.46 1.97 -24.30
C ALA A 88 18.64 2.18 -25.59
N ALA A 89 17.34 1.85 -25.57
CA ALA A 89 16.42 1.94 -26.71
C ALA A 89 15.59 3.24 -26.74
N ILE A 90 15.97 4.25 -25.94
CA ILE A 90 15.36 5.58 -25.97
C ILE A 90 15.67 6.26 -27.32
N GLU A 91 14.62 6.74 -27.99
CA GLU A 91 14.74 7.46 -29.26
C GLU A 91 14.94 8.97 -29.06
N GLY A 92 14.44 9.52 -27.96
CA GLY A 92 14.56 10.94 -27.62
C GLY A 92 13.51 11.40 -26.61
N PRO A 93 13.49 12.71 -26.28
CA PRO A 93 12.49 13.28 -25.39
C PRO A 93 11.08 13.19 -25.98
N VAL A 94 10.07 13.10 -25.12
CA VAL A 94 8.66 13.11 -25.55
C VAL A 94 8.31 14.49 -26.09
N GLY A 95 7.84 14.57 -27.35
CA GLY A 95 7.41 15.81 -27.99
C GLY A 95 6.00 16.30 -27.61
N SER A 96 5.30 15.55 -26.76
CA SER A 96 3.93 15.83 -26.30
C SER A 96 3.90 16.07 -24.80
N MET A 97 3.00 16.96 -24.35
CA MET A 97 2.82 17.21 -22.91
C MET A 97 2.10 16.07 -22.18
N ASN A 98 1.36 15.22 -22.89
CA ASN A 98 0.61 14.13 -22.27
C ASN A 98 1.46 12.85 -22.14
N ILE A 99 2.12 12.67 -21.00
CA ILE A 99 3.01 11.54 -20.73
C ILE A 99 2.23 10.34 -20.19
N GLU A 100 1.24 10.57 -19.33
CA GLU A 100 0.40 9.52 -18.77
C GLU A 100 -0.85 9.35 -19.65
N PRO A 101 -1.14 8.14 -20.15
CA PRO A 101 -2.35 7.91 -20.94
C PRO A 101 -3.60 7.81 -20.05
N ASP A 102 -4.79 8.03 -20.62
CA ASP A 102 -6.06 7.87 -19.89
C ASP A 102 -6.35 6.42 -19.46
N SER A 103 -5.74 5.46 -20.17
CA SER A 103 -5.90 4.03 -19.95
C SER A 103 -4.66 3.24 -20.27
N GLY A 104 -4.47 2.12 -19.57
CA GLY A 104 -3.39 1.17 -19.80
C GLY A 104 -2.71 0.74 -18.51
N ILE A 105 -1.41 0.46 -18.60
CA ILE A 105 -0.59 0.00 -17.48
C ILE A 105 0.59 0.94 -17.29
N ALA A 106 0.82 1.36 -16.06
CA ALA A 106 2.06 2.03 -15.64
C ALA A 106 2.91 1.06 -14.82
N ILE A 107 4.20 0.92 -15.12
CA ILE A 107 5.12 0.06 -14.34
C ILE A 107 6.18 0.96 -13.73
N LYS A 108 6.10 1.16 -12.41
CA LYS A 108 7.08 1.87 -11.62
C LYS A 108 8.17 0.91 -11.17
N ILE A 109 9.42 1.23 -11.41
CA ILE A 109 10.58 0.38 -11.08
C ILE A 109 11.60 1.19 -10.30
N GLU A 110 11.93 0.75 -9.09
CA GLU A 110 13.05 1.27 -8.31
C GLU A 110 14.34 0.50 -8.69
N LEU A 111 15.39 1.24 -9.05
CA LEU A 111 16.67 0.65 -9.44
C LEU A 111 17.62 0.58 -8.25
N ALA A 112 17.98 -0.65 -7.87
CA ALA A 112 18.91 -0.95 -6.78
C ALA A 112 19.93 -2.01 -7.23
N PRO A 113 21.16 -1.66 -7.63
CA PRO A 113 21.73 -0.33 -7.58
C PRO A 113 21.20 0.62 -8.67
N PRO A 114 21.35 1.95 -8.49
CA PRO A 114 21.10 2.92 -9.55
C PRO A 114 21.97 2.68 -10.79
N LEU A 115 21.43 2.98 -11.98
CA LEU A 115 22.10 2.76 -13.26
C LEU A 115 22.75 4.04 -13.78
N LYS A 116 24.04 3.99 -14.07
CA LYS A 116 24.74 5.10 -14.72
C LYS A 116 24.54 5.04 -16.22
N ILE A 117 23.90 6.05 -16.79
CA ILE A 117 23.63 6.16 -18.23
C ILE A 117 24.40 7.34 -18.81
N ASN A 118 24.99 7.12 -19.98
CA ASN A 118 25.64 8.16 -20.76
C ASN A 118 25.34 7.92 -22.25
N ASN A 119 24.20 8.44 -22.70
CA ASN A 119 23.80 8.42 -24.10
C ASN A 119 23.42 9.85 -24.57
N PRO A 120 23.12 10.08 -25.86
CA PRO A 120 22.81 11.43 -26.36
C PRO A 120 21.59 12.09 -25.71
N TRP A 121 20.64 11.30 -25.20
CA TRP A 121 19.36 11.76 -24.66
C TRP A 121 19.37 11.88 -23.13
N LEU A 122 20.16 11.05 -22.45
CA LEU A 122 20.18 10.91 -21.01
C LEU A 122 21.62 10.77 -20.50
N LYS A 123 21.99 11.66 -19.59
CA LYS A 123 23.26 11.62 -18.86
C LYS A 123 22.99 11.76 -17.37
N GLY A 124 23.44 10.80 -16.59
CA GLY A 124 23.29 10.83 -15.13
C GLY A 124 23.14 9.44 -14.53
N THR A 125 22.78 9.43 -13.25
CA THR A 125 22.52 8.20 -12.50
C THR A 125 21.03 8.02 -12.33
N VAL A 126 20.44 7.04 -13.01
CA VAL A 126 19.01 6.73 -12.96
C VAL A 126 18.69 5.91 -11.73
N THR A 127 17.74 6.38 -10.93
CA THR A 127 17.32 5.72 -9.67
C THR A 127 15.96 5.05 -9.80
N GLN A 128 15.10 5.56 -10.69
CA GLN A 128 13.75 5.04 -10.88
C GLN A 128 13.28 5.28 -12.31
N VAL A 129 12.46 4.37 -12.82
CA VAL A 129 11.83 4.49 -14.13
C VAL A 129 10.35 4.14 -14.02
N VAL A 130 9.49 4.89 -14.71
CA VAL A 130 8.07 4.56 -14.88
C VAL A 130 7.79 4.35 -16.37
N LEU A 131 7.38 3.14 -16.73
CA LEU A 131 6.97 2.80 -18.09
C LEU A 131 5.46 2.96 -18.22
N PHE A 132 5.02 3.78 -19.17
CA PHE A 132 3.62 3.94 -19.53
C PHE A 132 3.32 3.25 -20.85
N VAL A 133 2.32 2.35 -20.81
CA VAL A 133 1.76 1.68 -21.98
C VAL A 133 0.27 1.94 -22.00
N SER A 134 -0.27 2.31 -23.16
CA SER A 134 -1.71 2.55 -23.32
C SER A 134 -2.42 1.42 -24.06
N GLN A 135 -3.74 1.41 -23.94
CA GLN A 135 -4.62 0.63 -24.82
C GLN A 135 -4.90 1.33 -26.16
N SER A 136 -4.50 2.60 -26.31
CA SER A 136 -4.67 3.33 -27.57
C SER A 136 -3.56 2.98 -28.57
N ASP A 137 -3.96 2.60 -29.78
CA ASP A 137 -3.04 2.31 -30.90
C ASP A 137 -2.20 3.53 -31.32
N THR A 138 -2.69 4.74 -31.01
CA THR A 138 -1.99 6.00 -31.34
C THR A 138 -0.97 6.42 -30.30
N TYR A 139 -0.99 5.78 -29.13
CA TYR A 139 -0.09 6.09 -28.03
C TYR A 139 1.11 5.16 -28.08
N THR A 140 2.32 5.74 -28.16
CA THR A 140 3.57 4.98 -28.12
C THR A 140 4.05 4.83 -26.68
N PRO A 141 4.69 3.71 -26.31
CA PRO A 141 5.26 3.55 -24.97
C PRO A 141 6.23 4.67 -24.59
N LYS A 142 6.11 5.17 -23.36
CA LYS A 142 6.93 6.27 -22.83
C LYS A 142 7.58 5.86 -21.52
N LEU A 143 8.79 6.37 -21.29
CA LEU A 143 9.49 6.24 -20.02
C LEU A 143 9.54 7.60 -19.33
N LEU A 144 9.19 7.64 -18.06
CA LEU A 144 9.52 8.72 -17.17
C LEU A 144 10.72 8.28 -16.33
N VAL A 145 11.83 8.98 -16.48
CA VAL A 145 13.12 8.64 -15.89
C VAL A 145 13.43 9.62 -14.77
N PHE A 146 13.76 9.09 -13.59
CA PHE A 146 14.18 9.87 -12.43
C PHE A 146 15.66 9.64 -12.17
N THR A 147 16.40 10.73 -12.00
CA THR A 147 17.84 10.69 -11.73
C THR A 147 18.17 11.10 -10.30
N GLN A 148 19.35 10.70 -9.83
CA GLN A 148 19.86 11.05 -8.50
C GLN A 148 20.01 12.56 -8.31
N GLU A 149 20.21 13.30 -9.40
CA GLU A 149 20.23 14.76 -9.42
C GLU A 149 18.83 15.39 -9.33
N ASN A 150 17.81 14.59 -8.99
CA ASN A 150 16.41 14.97 -8.86
C ASN A 150 15.79 15.53 -10.15
N ASN A 151 16.31 15.10 -11.30
CA ASN A 151 15.72 15.40 -12.61
C ASN A 151 14.67 14.36 -12.97
N MET A 152 13.58 14.83 -13.58
CA MET A 152 12.52 14.00 -14.15
C MET A 152 12.46 14.25 -15.65
N ILE A 153 12.66 13.21 -16.46
CA ILE A 153 12.76 13.34 -17.92
C ILE A 153 11.86 12.33 -18.60
N ALA A 154 10.96 12.80 -19.45
CA ALA A 154 10.08 11.96 -20.24
C ALA A 154 10.70 11.63 -21.61
N MET A 155 10.78 10.35 -21.93
CA MET A 155 11.43 9.81 -23.11
C MET A 155 10.50 8.88 -23.90
N THR A 156 10.61 8.90 -25.22
CA THR A 156 9.94 7.93 -26.11
C THR A 156 10.74 6.64 -26.15
N LEU A 157 10.06 5.49 -25.98
CA LEU A 157 10.68 4.17 -25.98
C LEU A 157 10.40 3.44 -27.29
N LYS A 158 11.46 2.99 -27.96
CA LYS A 158 11.38 2.14 -29.15
C LYS A 158 11.87 0.73 -28.83
N TYR A 159 11.07 -0.01 -28.09
CA TYR A 159 11.41 -1.36 -27.62
C TYR A 159 10.19 -2.27 -27.64
N ASP A 160 10.39 -3.56 -27.97
CA ASP A 160 9.31 -4.56 -27.93
C ASP A 160 9.08 -5.01 -26.48
N LEU A 161 7.91 -4.66 -25.96
CA LEU A 161 7.51 -4.94 -24.58
C LEU A 161 6.76 -6.27 -24.43
N HIS A 162 6.41 -6.97 -25.51
CA HIS A 162 5.63 -8.21 -25.44
C HIS A 162 6.28 -9.25 -24.53
N THR A 163 7.57 -9.50 -24.72
CA THR A 163 8.29 -10.51 -23.93
C THR A 163 8.28 -10.17 -22.44
N PHE A 164 8.44 -8.90 -22.08
CA PHE A 164 8.40 -8.46 -20.68
C PHE A 164 7.00 -8.63 -20.08
N PHE A 165 5.96 -8.21 -20.80
CA PHE A 165 4.58 -8.29 -20.32
C PHE A 165 4.08 -9.72 -20.18
N ILE A 166 4.39 -10.60 -21.14
CA ILE A 166 4.05 -12.03 -21.08
C ILE A 166 4.75 -12.68 -19.88
N ARG A 167 6.06 -12.47 -19.74
CA ARG A 167 6.86 -13.08 -18.67
C ARG A 167 6.35 -12.71 -17.26
N ASN A 168 5.85 -11.49 -17.09
CA ASN A 168 5.38 -10.97 -15.81
C ASN A 168 3.86 -11.13 -15.61
N ASN A 169 3.15 -11.83 -16.51
CA ASN A 169 1.70 -12.01 -16.48
C ASN A 169 0.92 -10.67 -16.47
N LEU A 170 1.41 -9.69 -17.23
CA LEU A 170 0.80 -8.37 -17.41
C LEU A 170 0.17 -8.19 -18.80
N TYR A 171 0.31 -9.18 -19.68
CA TYR A 171 -0.15 -9.07 -21.06
C TYR A 171 -1.68 -9.01 -21.15
N HIS A 172 -2.17 -8.01 -21.87
CA HIS A 172 -3.55 -7.90 -22.32
C HIS A 172 -3.55 -7.62 -23.84
N PRO A 173 -4.41 -8.28 -24.65
CA PRO A 173 -4.42 -8.10 -26.10
C PRO A 173 -4.70 -6.68 -26.59
N GLN A 174 -5.28 -5.84 -25.72
CA GLN A 174 -5.65 -4.46 -26.02
C GLN A 174 -4.50 -3.47 -25.78
N LEU A 175 -3.38 -3.91 -25.16
CA LEU A 175 -2.26 -3.01 -24.89
C LEU A 175 -1.42 -2.81 -26.16
N ASN A 176 -1.11 -1.55 -26.46
CA ASN A 176 -0.18 -1.19 -27.52
C ASN A 176 1.26 -1.36 -27.03
N LEU A 177 1.78 -2.57 -27.20
CA LEU A 177 3.16 -2.97 -26.84
C LEU A 177 4.12 -2.89 -28.04
N SER A 178 3.61 -2.48 -29.20
CA SER A 178 4.35 -2.49 -30.47
C SER A 178 5.31 -1.32 -30.56
N MET A 179 6.38 -1.50 -31.34
CA MET A 179 7.27 -0.41 -31.69
C MET A 179 6.53 0.62 -32.57
N PRO A 180 6.78 1.94 -32.40
CA PRO A 180 6.33 2.91 -33.38
C PRO A 180 6.94 2.61 -34.75
N ASN A 181 6.08 2.59 -35.79
CA ASN A 181 6.45 2.45 -37.20
C ASN A 181 7.30 3.64 -37.68
#